data_AF-A0A3D1E1B1-F1
#
_entry.id   AF-A0A3D1E1B1-F1
#
_cell.length_a   1.000
_cell.length_b   1.000
_cell.length_c   1.000
_cell.angle_alpha   90.00
_cell.angle_beta   90.00
_cell.angle_gamma   90.00
#
_symmetry.space_group_name_H-M   'P 1'
#
loop_
_entity.id
_entity.type
_entity.pdbx_description
1 polymer ?
#
loop_
_entity_poly.entity_id
_entity_poly.type
_entity_poly.pdbx_seq_one_letter_code
_entity_poly.pdbx_strand_id
1 'polypeptide(L)' 'LVLVKHDGGIITAYAHLDQVMVKEGDVVEAGSQIATVGTSGKVAEPQLHFEIRKSRQPIDPRRLIA' A
#
# COMPACT_ATOMS: atom_id res chain seq x y z
N LEU A 1 -7.15 -4.23 1.11
CA LEU A 1 -5.69 -4.38 0.88
C LEU A 1 -5.43 -4.02 -0.58
N VAL A 2 -4.47 -3.14 -0.83
CA VAL A 2 -3.97 -2.84 -2.19
C VAL A 2 -2.48 -3.15 -2.22
N LEU A 3 -2.04 -3.84 -3.28
CA LEU A 3 -0.64 -4.15 -3.54
C LEU A 3 -0.23 -3.46 -4.83
N VAL A 4 0.76 -2.57 -4.77
CA VAL A 4 1.33 -1.93 -5.96
C VAL A 4 2.69 -2.56 -6.22
N LYS A 5 2.86 -3.12 -7.42
CA LYS A 5 4.14 -3.65 -7.89
C LYS A 5 4.92 -2.51 -8.55
N HIS A 6 6.19 -2.43 -8.20
CA HIS A 6 7.14 -1.49 -8.77
C HIS A 6 8.28 -2.26 -9.44
N ASP A 7 9.12 -1.54 -10.17
CA ASP A 7 10.33 -2.11 -10.75
C ASP A 7 11.29 -2.67 -9.68
N GLY A 8 12.19 -3.55 -10.11
CA GLY A 8 13.21 -4.12 -9.22
C GLY A 8 12.66 -5.09 -8.15
N GLY A 9 11.45 -5.60 -8.34
CA GLY A 9 10.83 -6.59 -7.43
C GLY A 9 10.35 -5.98 -6.11
N ILE A 10 10.08 -4.67 -6.09
CA ILE A 10 9.52 -3.95 -4.97
C ILE A 10 7.99 -4.03 -5.01
N ILE A 11 7.38 -4.24 -3.85
CA ILE A 11 5.93 -4.21 -3.67
C ILE A 11 5.64 -3.32 -2.47
N THR A 12 4.71 -2.38 -2.63
CA THR A 12 4.15 -1.62 -1.51
C THR A 12 2.74 -2.12 -1.20
N ALA A 13 2.45 -2.33 0.07
CA ALA A 13 1.15 -2.79 0.56
C ALA A 13 0.45 -1.70 1.38
N TYR A 14 -0.85 -1.54 1.13
CA TYR A 14 -1.72 -0.57 1.81
C TYR A 14 -2.94 -1.31 2.39
N ALA A 15 -3.10 -1.28 3.71
CA ALA A 15 -4.19 -1.95 4.41
C ALA A 15 -4.94 -0.99 5.36
N HIS A 16 -6.04 -1.50 5.95
CA HIS A 16 -7.01 -0.72 6.71
C HIS A 16 -7.66 0.39 5.87
N LEU A 17 -8.04 0.06 4.63
CA LEU A 17 -8.64 0.99 3.68
C LEU A 17 -10.16 1.06 3.88
N ASP A 18 -10.77 2.21 3.63
CA ASP A 18 -12.22 2.39 3.62
C ASP A 18 -12.77 2.10 2.20
N GLN A 19 -12.33 2.87 1.21
CA GLN A 19 -12.68 2.69 -0.19
C GLN A 19 -11.44 2.42 -1.04
N VAL A 20 -11.52 1.44 -1.95
CA VAL A 20 -10.50 1.18 -2.97
C VAL A 20 -10.96 1.77 -4.30
N MET A 21 -10.09 2.54 -4.97
CA MET A 21 -10.41 3.30 -6.19
C MET A 21 -9.76 2.73 -7.46
N VAL A 22 -8.95 1.69 -7.30
CA VAL A 22 -8.24 1.00 -8.40
C VAL A 22 -8.65 -0.46 -8.47
N LYS A 23 -8.42 -1.08 -9.62
CA LYS A 23 -8.66 -2.50 -9.88
C LYS A 23 -7.35 -3.23 -10.13
N GLU A 24 -7.39 -4.54 -10.01
CA GLU A 24 -6.24 -5.37 -10.36
C GLU A 24 -5.90 -5.17 -11.84
N GLY A 25 -4.62 -4.91 -12.11
CA GLY A 25 -4.11 -4.65 -13.47
C GLY A 25 -4.06 -3.17 -13.85
N ASP A 26 -4.65 -2.27 -13.07
CA ASP A 26 -4.53 -0.83 -13.32
C ASP A 26 -3.07 -0.38 -13.18
N VAL A 27 -2.61 0.43 -14.14
CA VAL A 27 -1.32 1.11 -14.07
C VAL A 27 -1.54 2.44 -13.36
N VAL A 28 -0.74 2.69 -12.32
CA VAL A 28 -0.80 3.91 -11.50
C VAL A 28 0.55 4.60 -11.49
N GLU A 29 0.52 5.92 -11.38
CA GLU A 29 1.73 6.75 -11.26
C GLU A 29 1.94 7.21 -9.82
N ALA A 30 3.17 7.64 -9.50
CA ALA A 30 3.45 8.23 -8.20
C ALA A 30 2.51 9.43 -7.94
N GLY A 31 1.85 9.43 -6.79
CA GLY A 31 0.85 10.45 -6.42
C GLY A 31 -0.58 10.15 -6.87
N SER A 32 -0.80 9.08 -7.65
CA SER A 32 -2.16 8.62 -7.99
C SER A 32 -2.92 8.21 -6.74
N GLN A 33 -4.19 8.63 -6.63
CA GLN A 33 -5.06 8.20 -5.56
C GLN A 33 -5.55 6.78 -5.81
N ILE A 34 -5.19 5.85 -4.91
CA ILE A 34 -5.55 4.43 -5.04
C ILE A 34 -6.64 3.98 -4.07
N ALA A 35 -6.82 4.68 -2.95
CA ALA A 35 -7.76 4.34 -1.89
C ALA A 35 -7.94 5.50 -0.88
N THR A 36 -8.90 5.36 0.03
CA THR A 36 -9.01 6.15 1.28
C THR A 36 -8.63 5.30 2.51
N VAL A 37 -8.12 5.98 3.55
CA VAL A 37 -7.86 5.36 4.86
C VAL A 37 -9.18 5.05 5.57
N GLY A 38 -9.23 3.93 6.29
CA GLY A 38 -10.39 3.47 7.04
C GLY A 38 -10.03 2.59 8.21
N THR A 39 -10.98 1.74 8.59
CA THR A 39 -10.89 0.83 9.75
C THR A 39 -11.06 -0.64 9.38
N SER A 40 -10.96 -1.00 8.09
CA SER A 40 -11.13 -2.40 7.67
C SER A 40 -10.08 -3.33 8.30
N GLY A 41 -10.48 -4.56 8.63
CA GLY A 41 -9.63 -5.54 9.30
C GLY A 41 -9.69 -5.40 10.83
N LYS A 42 -8.53 -5.36 11.50
CA LYS A 42 -8.43 -5.35 12.97
C LYS A 42 -7.76 -4.07 13.47
N VAL A 43 -8.46 -2.95 13.39
CA VAL A 43 -8.02 -1.65 13.93
C VAL A 43 -9.20 -0.94 14.59
N ALA A 44 -8.94 -0.19 15.67
CA ALA A 44 -9.98 0.52 16.43
C ALA A 44 -10.28 1.91 15.87
N GLU A 45 -9.30 2.54 15.22
CA GLU A 45 -9.39 3.90 14.69
C GLU A 45 -8.82 3.96 13.27
N PRO A 46 -9.27 4.91 12.43
CA PRO A 46 -8.78 5.08 11.07
C PRO A 46 -7.26 5.24 11.05
N GLN A 47 -6.57 4.33 10.36
CA GLN A 47 -5.12 4.35 10.26
C GLN A 47 -4.65 3.66 8.99
N LEU A 48 -3.48 4.05 8.49
CA LEU A 48 -2.86 3.36 7.37
C LEU A 48 -1.85 2.34 7.87
N HIS A 49 -2.00 1.08 7.46
CA HIS A 49 -0.90 0.14 7.51
C HIS A 49 -0.17 0.16 6.16
N PHE A 50 1.11 0.53 6.19
CA PHE A 50 1.98 0.62 5.02
C PHE A 50 3.19 -0.29 5.19
N GLU A 51 3.47 -1.10 4.16
CA GLU A 51 4.59 -2.03 4.14
C GLU A 51 5.32 -1.93 2.80
N ILE A 52 6.65 -2.02 2.82
CA ILE A 52 7.45 -2.20 1.61
C ILE A 52 8.07 -3.59 1.66
N ARG A 53 8.02 -4.31 0.54
CA ARG A 53 8.59 -5.65 0.38
C ARG A 53 9.55 -5.67 -0.81
N LYS A 54 10.71 -6.29 -0.65
CA LYS A 54 11.65 -6.61 -1.73
C LYS A 54 11.82 -8.12 -1.80
N SER A 55 11.55 -8.74 -2.95
CA SER A 55 11.65 -10.20 -3.11
C SER A 55 10.89 -10.98 -2.02
N ARG A 56 9.69 -10.50 -1.65
CA ARG A 56 8.82 -11.02 -0.57
C ARG A 56 9.28 -10.79 0.87
N GLN A 57 10.44 -10.18 1.09
CA GLN A 57 10.89 -9.83 2.44
C GLN A 57 10.46 -8.42 2.81
N PRO A 58 9.86 -8.20 3.99
CA PRO A 58 9.57 -6.86 4.49
C PRO A 58 10.87 -6.09 4.69
N ILE A 59 10.87 -4.82 4.29
CA ILE A 59 11.96 -3.87 4.56
C ILE A 59 11.38 -2.68 5.32
N ASP A 60 12.19 -2.07 6.19
CA ASP A 60 11.80 -0.87 6.93
C ASP A 60 11.48 0.26 5.95
N PRO A 61 10.21 0.73 5.88
CA PRO A 61 9.81 1.76 4.94
C PRO A 61 10.63 3.05 5.12
N ARG A 62 11.00 3.41 6.35
CA ARG A 62 11.73 4.67 6.65
C ARG A 62 13.08 4.78 5.97
N ARG A 63 13.60 3.69 5.40
CA ARG A 63 14.84 3.70 4.60
C ARG A 63 14.64 4.21 3.17
N LEU A 64 13.40 4.31 2.70
CA LEU A 64 13.06 4.61 1.30
C LEU A 64 12.13 5.80 1.12
N ILE A 65 11.43 6.21 2.18
CA ILE A 65 10.57 7.40 2.19
C ILE A 65 11.25 8.52 2.95
N ALA A 66 11.25 9.72 2.37
CA ALA A 66 11.79 10.95 2.93
C ALA A 66 10.77 11.68 3.80
#